data_AF-I6LE84-F1
#
_entry.id   AF-I6LE84-F1
#
_cell.length_a   1.000
_cell.length_b   1.000
_cell.length_c   1.000
_cell.angle_alpha   90.00
_cell.angle_beta   90.00
_cell.angle_gamma   90.00
#
_symmetry.space_group_name_H-M   'P 1'
#
loop_
_entity.id
_entity.type
_entity.pdbx_description
1 polymer ?
#
loop_
_entity_poly.entity_id
_entity_poly.type
_entity_poly.pdbx_seq_one_letter_code
_entity_poly.pdbx_strand_id
1 'polypeptide(L)' 'VLLKVCHPNMNVPFFKISAKNKELVGRPEAFHLHQVYIDIYDSQITLQKDHHVLINGQQ' A
#
# COMPACT_ATOMS: atom_id res chain seq x y z
N VAL A 1 -1.14 -5.35 6.52
CA VAL A 1 0.23 -4.94 6.15
C VAL A 1 0.87 -6.11 5.44
N LEU A 2 1.52 -5.89 4.30
CA LEU A 2 2.17 -6.95 3.51
C LEU A 2 3.67 -7.01 3.78
N LEU A 3 4.31 -5.84 3.91
CA LEU A 3 5.74 -5.71 4.18
C LEU A 3 6.00 -4.50 5.06
N LYS A 4 6.96 -4.61 5.98
CA LYS A 4 7.51 -3.48 6.74
C LYS A 4 8.96 -3.77 7.13
N VAL A 5 9.76 -2.72 7.31
CA VAL A 5 11.05 -2.83 7.99
C VAL A 5 10.80 -3.14 9.47
N CYS A 6 11.39 -4.24 9.97
CA CYS A 6 11.22 -4.68 11.37
C CYS A 6 12.34 -4.18 12.30
N HIS A 7 13.45 -3.69 11.75
CA HIS A 7 14.62 -3.20 12.50
C HIS A 7 15.02 -1.81 11.98
N PRO A 8 14.35 -0.73 12.45
CA PRO A 8 14.50 0.62 11.91
C PRO A 8 15.87 1.28 12.19
N ASN A 9 16.73 0.66 12.99
CA ASN A 9 18.07 1.17 13.33
C ASN A 9 19.15 0.77 12.30
N MET A 10 18.78 0.07 11.23
CA MET A 10 19.64 -0.09 10.06
C MET A 10 19.58 1.22 9.28
N ASN A 11 20.65 1.61 8.57
CA ASN A 11 20.69 2.79 7.68
C ASN A 11 19.76 2.62 6.44
N VAL A 12 18.54 2.15 6.65
CA VAL A 12 17.51 1.88 5.65
C VAL A 12 16.32 2.79 5.94
N PRO A 13 15.66 3.31 4.90
CA PRO A 13 14.48 4.15 5.09
C PRO A 13 13.37 3.44 5.84
N PHE A 14 12.52 4.22 6.50
CA PHE A 14 11.18 3.75 6.82
C PHE A 14 10.51 3.32 5.52
N PHE A 15 10.11 2.05 5.44
CA PHE A 15 9.48 1.47 4.28
C PHE A 15 8.40 0.47 4.71
N LYS A 16 7.18 0.68 4.23
CA LYS A 16 6.02 -0.17 4.53
C LYS A 16 5.11 -0.29 3.31
N ILE A 17 4.74 -1.51 2.95
CA ILE A 17 3.74 -1.80 1.93
C ILE A 17 2.51 -2.38 2.62
N SER A 18 1.36 -1.75 2.36
CA SER A 18 0.06 -2.25 2.79
C SER A 18 -0.92 -2.27 1.63
N ALA A 19 -1.97 -3.06 1.78
CA ALA A 19 -2.96 -3.30 0.75
C ALA A 19 -4.34 -3.20 1.37
N LYS A 20 -5.26 -2.55 0.65
CA LYS A 20 -6.69 -2.57 0.94
C LYS A 20 -7.36 -3.47 -0.09
N ASN A 21 -8.07 -4.48 0.40
CA ASN A 21 -8.92 -5.32 -0.43
C ASN A 21 -10.30 -4.69 -0.57
N LYS A 22 -10.93 -4.88 -1.73
CA LYS A 22 -12.34 -4.57 -1.93
C LYS A 22 -13.14 -5.67 -1.26
N GLU A 23 -13.98 -5.30 -0.31
CA GLU A 23 -14.99 -6.21 0.22
C GLU A 23 -16.05 -6.44 -0.88
N LEU A 24 -16.20 -7.68 -1.31
CA LEU A 24 -17.24 -8.07 -2.27
C LEU A 24 -18.37 -8.77 -1.51
N VAL A 25 -19.54 -8.15 -1.46
CA VAL A 25 -20.74 -8.76 -0.90
C VAL A 25 -21.03 -10.06 -1.66
N GLY A 26 -21.10 -11.19 -0.94
CA GLY A 26 -21.40 -12.51 -1.49
C GLY A 26 -20.20 -13.31 -2.02
N ARG A 27 -18.97 -12.77 -2.01
CA ARG A 27 -17.73 -13.52 -2.32
C ARG A 27 -16.59 -13.18 -1.35
N PRO A 28 -16.74 -13.49 -0.05
CA PRO A 28 -15.72 -13.18 0.95
C PRO A 28 -14.40 -13.94 0.75
N GLU A 29 -14.41 -15.06 0.03
CA GLU A 29 -13.21 -15.87 -0.23
C GLU A 29 -12.30 -15.31 -1.34
N ALA A 30 -12.77 -14.31 -2.10
CA ALA A 30 -11.98 -13.70 -3.16
C ALA A 30 -11.31 -12.42 -2.68
N PHE A 31 -9.99 -12.46 -2.49
CA PHE A 31 -9.20 -11.26 -2.19
C PHE A 31 -8.99 -10.42 -3.46
N HIS A 32 -9.80 -9.38 -3.63
CA HIS A 32 -9.60 -8.41 -4.71
C HIS A 32 -8.85 -7.18 -4.22
N LEU A 33 -7.60 -7.03 -4.66
CA LEU A 33 -6.79 -5.86 -4.34
C LEU A 33 -7.42 -4.59 -4.92
N HIS A 34 -7.69 -3.60 -4.06
CA HIS A 34 -8.28 -2.32 -4.45
C HIS A 34 -7.22 -1.22 -4.55
N GLN A 35 -6.39 -1.10 -3.52
CA GLN A 35 -5.34 -0.08 -3.41
C GLN A 35 -4.11 -0.67 -2.72
N VAL A 36 -2.93 -0.29 -3.18
CA VAL A 36 -1.65 -0.53 -2.49
C VAL A 36 -1.12 0.79 -2.00
N TYR A 37 -0.66 0.83 -0.75
CA TYR A 37 0.00 1.99 -0.17
C TYR A 37 1.44 1.64 0.12
N ILE A 38 2.34 2.47 -0.38
CA ILE A 38 3.78 2.40 -0.14
C ILE A 38 4.15 3.66 0.63
N ASP A 39 4.43 3.50 1.92
CA ASP A 39 4.95 4.57 2.75
C ASP A 39 6.48 4.49 2.73
N ILE A 40 7.14 5.55 2.25
CA ILE A 40 8.58 5.65 2.15
C ILE A 40 9.03 7.05 2.56
N TYR A 41 9.93 7.15 3.55
CA TYR A 41 10.28 8.43 4.18
C TYR A 41 9.01 9.23 4.55
N ASP A 42 8.91 10.47 4.07
CA ASP A 42 7.80 11.41 4.31
C ASP A 42 6.76 11.38 3.18
N SER A 43 6.82 10.36 2.31
CA SER A 43 5.92 10.23 1.16
C SER A 43 5.07 8.97 1.24
N GLN A 44 3.83 9.11 0.79
CA GLN A 44 2.91 8.00 0.55
C GLN A 44 2.59 7.91 -0.93
N ILE A 45 2.89 6.75 -1.51
CA ILE A 45 2.51 6.40 -2.88
C ILE A 45 1.29 5.48 -2.80
N THR A 46 0.19 5.87 -3.43
CA THR A 46 -1.00 5.03 -3.58
C THR A 46 -1.09 4.53 -5.02
N LEU A 47 -0.99 3.21 -5.19
CA LEU A 47 -1.24 2.55 -6.47
C LEU A 47 -2.70 2.09 -6.51
N GLN A 48 -3.41 2.51 -7.55
CA GLN A 48 -4.80 2.13 -7.79
C GLN A 48 -4.91 1.33 -9.09
N LYS A 49 -6.13 0.87 -9.40
CA LYS A 49 -6.40 0.22 -10.68
C LYS A 49 -6.12 1.15 -11.86
N ASP A 50 -5.98 0.57 -13.04
CA ASP A 50 -5.82 1.29 -14.30
C ASP A 50 -4.59 2.21 -14.32
N HIS A 51 -3.54 1.83 -13.58
CA HIS A 51 -2.26 2.55 -13.46
C HIS A 51 -2.38 3.96 -12.87
N HIS A 52 -3.47 4.26 -12.16
CA HIS A 52 -3.60 5.54 -11.47
C HIS A 52 -2.73 5.54 -10.20
N VAL A 53 -1.76 6.46 -10.16
CA VAL A 53 -0.78 6.60 -9.09
C VAL A 53 -0.97 7.94 -8.42
N LEU A 54 -1.02 7.97 -7.09
CA LEU A 54 -1.01 9.20 -6.30
C LEU A 54 0.25 9.26 -5.46
N ILE A 55 0.94 10.40 -5.48
CA ILE A 55 2.03 10.74 -4.57
C ILE A 55 1.49 11.79 -3.61
N ASN A 56 1.43 11.47 -2.32
CA ASN A 56 0.88 12.35 -1.28
C ASN A 56 -0.54 12.86 -1.59
N GLY A 57 -1.34 12.03 -2.26
CA GLY A 57 -2.71 12.34 -2.67
C GLY A 57 -2.84 13.16 -3.96
N GLN A 58 -1.73 13.49 -4.63
CA GLN A 58 -1.70 14.18 -5.93
C GLN A 58 -1.28 13.19 -7.04
N GLN A 59 -1.85 13.31 -8.24
CA GLN A 59 -1.44 12.48 -9.38
C GLN A 59 -0.22 13.07 -10.09
#